data_AF-A0A7Y5R7J1-F1
#
_entry.id   AF-A0A7Y5R7J1-F1
#
_cell.length_a   1.000
_cell.length_b   1.000
_cell.length_c   1.000
_cell.angle_alpha   90.00
_cell.angle_beta   90.00
_cell.angle_gamma   90.00
#
_symmetry.space_group_name_H-M   'P 1'
#
loop_
_entity.id
_entity.type
_entity.pdbx_description
1 polymer ?
#
loop_
_entity_poly.entity_id
_entity_poly.type
_entity_poly.pdbx_seq_one_letter_code
_entity_poly.pdbx_strand_id
1 'polypeptide(L)'
;MKQIRFLLSTVLVLFVYIQAIAQMPTATISGQVTLVDGATSLPGVDVVLTDELGTTVATTQTNASGEYAFADIPTGATYSLALNRADGAPLNGVSTFDAVLIARHILGVEALSSPLKMIAADANGSGTITTFDIVLIRRLILGISQQFDIPHWRFVRADLVFPNLDQVFATLNADPAQFLLGDDLTRNFIAVKIGDVNGSAVAP
;
A
#
# COMPACT_ATOMS: atom_id res chain seq x y z
N MET A 1 -26.91 -41.98 -42.24
CA MET A 1 -25.91 -40.90 -42.40
C MET A 1 -26.36 -39.48 -41.99
N LYS A 2 -27.66 -39.12 -42.02
CA LYS A 2 -28.12 -37.76 -41.59
C LYS A 2 -28.07 -37.50 -40.08
N GLN A 3 -28.29 -38.51 -39.24
CA GLN A 3 -28.35 -38.39 -37.77
C GLN A 3 -27.00 -38.05 -37.11
N ILE A 4 -25.88 -38.55 -37.66
CA ILE A 4 -24.51 -38.30 -37.13
C ILE A 4 -24.04 -36.86 -37.40
N ARG A 5 -24.51 -36.23 -38.49
CA ARG A 5 -24.18 -34.83 -38.82
C ARG A 5 -24.89 -33.83 -37.90
N PHE A 6 -26.05 -34.17 -37.36
CA PHE A 6 -26.80 -33.31 -36.45
C PHE A 6 -26.19 -33.33 -35.04
N LEU A 7 -25.80 -34.51 -34.55
CA LEU A 7 -25.15 -34.69 -33.24
C LEU A 7 -23.77 -34.02 -33.18
N LEU A 8 -22.97 -34.09 -34.26
CA LEU A 8 -21.68 -33.40 -34.33
C LEU A 8 -21.84 -31.87 -34.33
N SER A 9 -22.89 -31.33 -34.96
CA SER A 9 -23.11 -29.87 -35.02
C SER A 9 -23.60 -29.30 -33.70
N THR A 10 -24.48 -29.99 -32.97
CA THR A 10 -24.91 -29.55 -31.62
C THR A 10 -23.82 -29.73 -30.59
N VAL A 11 -23.04 -30.82 -30.63
CA VAL A 11 -21.87 -30.99 -29.74
C VAL A 11 -20.80 -29.96 -30.06
N LEU A 12 -20.54 -29.63 -31.34
CA LEU A 12 -19.58 -28.59 -31.73
C LEU A 12 -20.07 -27.19 -31.31
N VAL A 13 -21.36 -26.87 -31.49
CA VAL A 13 -21.93 -25.58 -31.05
C VAL A 13 -21.94 -25.48 -29.53
N LEU A 14 -22.25 -26.56 -28.79
CA LEU A 14 -22.18 -26.59 -27.33
C LEU A 14 -20.73 -26.51 -26.84
N PHE A 15 -19.78 -27.14 -27.53
CA PHE A 15 -18.35 -27.09 -27.21
C PHE A 15 -17.79 -25.69 -27.48
N VAL A 16 -18.13 -25.05 -28.60
CA VAL A 16 -17.76 -23.65 -28.89
C VAL A 16 -18.45 -22.68 -27.92
N TYR A 17 -19.68 -22.97 -27.49
CA TYR A 17 -20.39 -22.16 -26.48
C TYR A 17 -19.77 -22.31 -25.08
N ILE A 18 -19.33 -23.51 -24.69
CA ILE A 18 -18.61 -23.76 -23.43
C ILE A 18 -17.21 -23.12 -23.45
N GLN A 19 -16.52 -23.12 -24.61
CA GLN A 19 -15.24 -22.41 -24.79
C GLN A 19 -15.41 -20.89 -24.77
N ALA A 20 -16.56 -20.36 -25.21
CA ALA A 20 -16.87 -18.93 -25.20
C ALA A 20 -17.24 -18.37 -23.80
N ILE A 21 -17.55 -19.24 -22.83
CA ILE A 21 -17.74 -18.87 -21.41
C ILE A 21 -16.37 -18.90 -20.67
N ALA A 22 -15.28 -19.37 -21.30
CA ALA A 22 -14.06 -19.81 -20.61
C ALA A 22 -12.84 -18.87 -20.67
N GLN A 23 -12.96 -17.61 -21.10
CA GLN A 23 -11.92 -16.61 -20.89
C GLN A 23 -12.57 -15.26 -20.59
N MET A 24 -12.86 -15.00 -19.31
CA MET A 24 -12.99 -13.61 -18.88
C MET A 24 -11.66 -12.93 -19.18
N PRO A 25 -11.65 -11.74 -19.81
CA PRO A 25 -10.41 -11.03 -20.04
C PRO A 25 -9.70 -10.83 -18.70
N THR A 26 -8.43 -11.21 -18.64
CA THR A 26 -7.60 -11.05 -17.46
C THR A 26 -6.59 -9.93 -17.65
N ALA A 27 -6.17 -9.36 -16.54
CA ALA A 27 -5.14 -8.33 -16.48
C ALA A 27 -4.12 -8.66 -15.38
N THR A 28 -2.97 -8.01 -15.46
CA THR A 28 -1.92 -8.07 -14.46
C THR A 28 -1.98 -6.82 -13.57
N ILE A 29 -2.02 -7.03 -12.26
CA ILE A 29 -1.78 -5.96 -11.28
C ILE A 29 -0.34 -6.08 -10.82
N SER A 30 0.48 -5.08 -11.06
CA SER A 30 1.89 -5.07 -10.64
C SER A 30 2.24 -3.75 -9.96
N GLY A 31 3.41 -3.71 -9.33
CA GLY A 31 3.91 -2.48 -8.74
C GLY A 31 5.20 -2.67 -7.99
N GLN A 32 5.71 -1.57 -7.46
CA GLN A 32 6.90 -1.53 -6.63
C GLN A 32 6.61 -0.79 -5.32
N VAL A 33 7.23 -1.26 -4.24
CA VAL A 33 7.26 -0.59 -2.93
C VAL A 33 8.67 -0.06 -2.67
N THR A 34 8.78 1.24 -2.43
CA THR A 34 10.04 1.93 -2.10
C THR A 34 9.95 2.63 -0.75
N LEU A 35 11.08 3.00 -0.17
CA LEU A 35 11.14 3.88 0.99
C LEU A 35 10.86 5.34 0.61
N VAL A 36 10.79 6.21 1.61
CA VAL A 36 10.49 7.64 1.43
C VAL A 36 11.50 8.42 0.59
N ASP A 37 12.70 7.86 0.34
CA ASP A 37 13.68 8.40 -0.59
C ASP A 37 13.31 8.20 -2.07
N GLY A 38 12.30 7.34 -2.34
CA GLY A 38 11.83 6.99 -3.67
C GLY A 38 12.82 6.16 -4.50
N ALA A 39 13.95 5.74 -3.92
CA ALA A 39 15.03 5.06 -4.62
C ALA A 39 15.33 3.68 -4.02
N THR A 40 15.18 3.54 -2.70
CA THR A 40 15.46 2.29 -2.02
C THR A 40 14.23 1.38 -2.06
N SER A 41 14.36 0.24 -2.73
CA SER A 41 13.33 -0.80 -2.77
C SER A 41 13.11 -1.45 -1.40
N LEU A 42 11.86 -1.78 -1.07
CA LEU A 42 11.50 -2.44 0.19
C LEU A 42 11.01 -3.89 -0.06
N PRO A 43 11.86 -4.91 0.15
CA PRO A 43 11.53 -6.32 -0.05
C PRO A 43 10.79 -6.92 1.15
N GLY A 44 9.90 -7.90 0.94
CA GLY A 44 9.18 -8.61 2.00
C GLY A 44 7.96 -7.87 2.57
N VAL A 45 7.34 -6.98 1.78
CA VAL A 45 6.04 -6.38 2.10
C VAL A 45 4.96 -7.35 1.65
N ASP A 46 4.07 -7.73 2.56
CA ASP A 46 2.89 -8.54 2.25
C ASP A 46 1.89 -7.67 1.48
N VAL A 47 1.49 -8.14 0.30
CA VAL A 47 0.49 -7.50 -0.54
C VAL A 47 -0.69 -8.45 -0.68
N VAL A 48 -1.87 -8.00 -0.26
CA VAL A 48 -3.11 -8.77 -0.29
C VAL A 48 -4.07 -8.11 -1.28
N LEU A 49 -4.48 -8.86 -2.29
CA LEU A 49 -5.52 -8.48 -3.23
C LEU A 49 -6.85 -9.03 -2.72
N THR A 50 -7.85 -8.15 -2.53
CA THR A 50 -9.21 -8.56 -2.18
C THR A 50 -10.23 -8.07 -3.21
N ASP A 51 -11.35 -8.76 -3.31
CA ASP A 51 -12.49 -8.36 -4.15
C ASP A 51 -13.35 -7.27 -3.49
N GLU A 52 -14.45 -6.89 -4.16
CA GLU A 52 -15.41 -5.89 -3.66
C GLU A 52 -16.00 -6.25 -2.28
N LEU A 53 -16.10 -7.54 -1.96
CA LEU A 53 -16.65 -8.06 -0.70
C LEU A 53 -15.58 -8.16 0.40
N GLY A 54 -14.32 -7.80 0.09
CA GLY A 54 -13.19 -7.94 1.01
C GLY A 54 -12.67 -9.37 1.13
N THR A 55 -13.06 -10.28 0.23
CA THR A 55 -12.54 -11.65 0.21
C THR A 55 -11.16 -11.65 -0.43
N THR A 56 -10.20 -12.32 0.21
CA THR A 56 -8.86 -12.50 -0.35
C THR A 56 -8.91 -13.28 -1.66
N VAL A 57 -8.49 -12.63 -2.74
CA VAL A 57 -8.34 -13.22 -4.08
C VAL A 57 -6.96 -13.84 -4.21
N ALA A 58 -5.93 -13.10 -3.81
CA ALA A 58 -4.54 -13.53 -3.90
C ALA A 58 -3.67 -12.78 -2.88
N THR A 59 -2.52 -13.37 -2.57
CA THR A 59 -1.48 -12.77 -1.71
C THR A 59 -0.13 -12.95 -2.35
N THR A 60 0.75 -11.96 -2.22
CA THR A 60 2.15 -12.05 -2.65
C THR A 60 3.04 -11.24 -1.69
N GLN A 61 4.35 -11.33 -1.86
CA GLN A 61 5.31 -10.47 -1.16
C GLN A 61 6.20 -9.75 -2.15
N THR A 62 6.64 -8.54 -1.80
CA THR A 62 7.61 -7.82 -2.63
C THR A 62 8.95 -8.55 -2.68
N ASN A 63 9.52 -8.67 -3.88
CA ASN A 63 10.82 -9.31 -4.11
C ASN A 63 11.99 -8.40 -3.67
N ALA A 64 13.25 -8.82 -3.90
CA ALA A 64 14.47 -8.06 -3.58
C ALA A 64 14.52 -6.66 -4.24
N SER A 65 13.87 -6.50 -5.39
CA SER A 65 13.71 -5.23 -6.11
C SER A 65 12.51 -4.41 -5.62
N GLY A 66 11.80 -4.87 -4.58
CA GLY A 66 10.60 -4.24 -4.04
C GLY A 66 9.35 -4.45 -4.90
N GLU A 67 9.40 -5.32 -5.91
CA GLU A 67 8.33 -5.51 -6.89
C GLU A 67 7.35 -6.60 -6.44
N TYR A 68 6.08 -6.42 -6.79
CA TYR A 68 5.03 -7.42 -6.62
C TYR A 68 4.20 -7.52 -7.90
N ALA A 69 3.56 -8.68 -8.12
CA ALA A 69 2.64 -8.88 -9.23
C ALA A 69 1.57 -9.93 -8.92
N PHE A 70 0.39 -9.72 -9.50
CA PHE A 70 -0.73 -10.65 -9.59
C PHE A 70 -1.09 -10.79 -11.06
N ALA A 71 -0.86 -11.97 -11.63
CA ALA A 71 -1.24 -12.28 -13.01
C ALA A 71 -2.66 -12.88 -13.05
N ASP A 72 -3.25 -12.88 -14.25
CA ASP A 72 -4.51 -13.56 -14.55
C ASP A 72 -5.71 -13.11 -13.68
N ILE A 73 -5.76 -11.83 -13.32
CA ILE A 73 -6.87 -11.27 -12.53
C ILE A 73 -8.04 -10.89 -13.45
N PRO A 74 -9.26 -11.39 -13.19
CA PRO A 74 -10.43 -11.03 -14.01
C PRO A 74 -10.65 -9.52 -14.08
N THR A 75 -10.80 -8.99 -15.30
CA THR A 75 -11.17 -7.59 -15.53
C THR A 75 -12.68 -7.38 -15.40
N GLY A 76 -13.11 -6.13 -15.28
CA GLY A 76 -14.52 -5.75 -15.10
C GLY A 76 -15.01 -5.90 -13.66
N ALA A 77 -14.13 -6.22 -12.71
CA ALA A 77 -14.42 -6.35 -11.29
C ALA A 77 -13.66 -5.31 -10.46
N THR A 78 -14.20 -5.03 -9.26
CA THR A 78 -13.60 -4.11 -8.30
C THR A 78 -12.70 -4.87 -7.34
N TYR A 79 -11.51 -4.31 -7.10
CA TYR A 79 -10.50 -4.88 -6.20
C TYR A 79 -9.95 -3.83 -5.24
N SER A 80 -9.32 -4.29 -4.16
CA SER A 80 -8.48 -3.45 -3.29
C SER A 80 -7.13 -4.11 -3.01
N LEU A 81 -6.12 -3.29 -2.78
CA LEU A 81 -4.79 -3.73 -2.33
C LEU A 81 -4.58 -3.30 -0.88
N ALA A 82 -4.31 -4.27 -0.02
CA ALA A 82 -3.86 -4.02 1.34
C ALA A 82 -2.38 -4.41 1.44
N LEU A 83 -1.55 -3.48 1.90
CA LEU A 83 -0.13 -3.70 2.12
C LEU A 83 0.13 -3.76 3.62
N ASN A 84 0.93 -4.74 4.04
CA ASN A 84 1.36 -4.86 5.42
C ASN A 84 2.84 -5.26 5.47
N ARG A 85 3.51 -4.83 6.53
CA ARG A 85 4.86 -5.27 6.84
C ARG A 85 4.98 -5.42 8.34
N ALA A 86 5.08 -6.67 8.77
CA ALA A 86 5.13 -7.03 10.18
C ALA A 86 6.57 -7.07 10.75
N ASP A 87 7.58 -6.51 10.07
CA ASP A 87 8.95 -6.61 10.57
C ASP A 87 9.06 -6.00 11.99
N GLY A 88 9.66 -6.77 12.89
CA GLY A 88 9.64 -6.52 14.33
C GLY A 88 10.52 -5.35 14.80
N ALA A 89 10.86 -4.41 13.92
CA ALA A 89 11.69 -3.26 14.24
C ALA A 89 10.92 -1.93 14.13
N PRO A 90 9.96 -1.65 15.03
CA PRO A 90 9.33 -0.33 15.15
C PRO A 90 10.31 0.84 15.26
N LEU A 91 11.51 0.59 15.81
CA LEU A 91 12.59 1.59 15.95
C LEU A 91 13.47 1.78 14.71
N ASN A 92 13.28 1.03 13.62
CA ASN A 92 14.07 1.22 12.40
C ASN A 92 13.93 2.67 11.90
N GLY A 93 15.01 3.45 11.90
CA GLY A 93 15.03 4.87 11.54
C GLY A 93 14.48 5.83 12.60
N VAL A 94 13.81 5.35 13.66
CA VAL A 94 13.15 6.23 14.64
C VAL A 94 14.13 6.62 15.74
N SER A 95 14.40 7.92 15.87
CA SER A 95 15.39 8.45 16.80
C SER A 95 14.90 9.68 17.59
N THR A 96 15.70 10.11 18.57
CA THR A 96 15.41 11.37 19.29
C THR A 96 15.52 12.59 18.39
N PHE A 97 16.24 12.49 17.27
CA PHE A 97 16.34 13.57 16.30
C PHE A 97 15.00 13.80 15.57
N ASP A 98 14.25 12.75 15.27
CA ASP A 98 12.91 12.85 14.68
C ASP A 98 11.94 13.60 15.59
N ALA A 99 11.97 13.28 16.88
CA ALA A 99 11.21 14.01 17.90
C ALA A 99 11.58 15.51 17.95
N VAL A 100 12.85 15.85 17.75
CA VAL A 100 13.30 17.25 17.66
C VAL A 100 12.76 17.94 16.41
N LEU A 101 12.76 17.26 15.25
CA LEU A 101 12.21 17.80 14.01
C LEU A 101 10.69 18.05 14.13
N ILE A 102 9.95 17.12 14.74
CA ILE A 102 8.53 17.30 15.03
C ILE A 102 8.30 18.48 15.98
N ALA A 103 9.13 18.61 17.03
CA ALA A 103 9.03 19.74 17.96
C ALA A 103 9.27 21.09 17.26
N ARG A 104 10.27 21.17 16.37
CA ARG A 104 10.56 22.38 15.58
C ARG A 104 9.42 22.74 14.65
N HIS A 105 8.73 21.75 14.09
CA HIS A 105 7.53 21.96 13.27
C HIS A 105 6.37 22.52 14.08
N ILE A 106 6.06 21.92 15.24
CA ILE A 106 5.00 22.41 16.14
C ILE A 106 5.28 23.85 16.60
N LEU A 107 6.54 24.19 16.85
CA LEU A 107 6.96 25.52 17.29
C LEU A 107 7.07 26.55 16.15
N GLY A 108 6.88 26.14 14.88
CA GLY A 108 7.02 27.01 13.71
C GLY A 108 8.47 27.45 13.43
N VAL A 109 9.46 26.78 14.02
CA VAL A 109 10.88 27.07 13.81
C VAL A 109 11.37 26.47 12.49
N GLU A 110 10.89 25.28 12.16
CA GLU A 110 11.19 24.58 10.90
C GLU A 110 10.05 23.65 10.53
N ALA A 111 9.41 23.87 9.39
CA ALA A 111 8.27 23.08 8.96
C ALA A 111 8.69 21.73 8.36
N LEU A 112 7.89 20.68 8.62
CA LEU A 112 7.96 19.44 7.84
C LEU A 112 7.40 19.72 6.44
N SER A 113 8.29 19.91 5.47
CA SER A 113 7.98 20.40 4.13
C SER A 113 7.52 19.33 3.11
N SER A 114 7.17 18.13 3.57
CA SER A 114 6.74 17.03 2.71
C SER A 114 5.54 16.30 3.32
N PRO A 115 4.52 15.93 2.52
CA PRO A 115 3.41 15.09 2.97
C PRO A 115 3.86 13.82 3.69
N LEU A 116 4.90 13.15 3.18
CA LEU A 116 5.40 11.90 3.77
C LEU A 116 5.98 12.12 5.16
N LYS A 117 6.65 13.25 5.40
CA LYS A 117 7.16 13.62 6.73
C LYS A 117 6.04 13.92 7.70
N MET A 118 4.97 14.57 7.24
CA MET A 118 3.77 14.82 8.05
C MET A 118 3.07 13.51 8.44
N ILE A 119 2.98 12.56 7.51
CA ILE A 119 2.43 11.22 7.76
C ILE A 119 3.30 10.45 8.76
N ALA A 120 4.63 10.50 8.61
CA ALA A 120 5.55 9.87 9.57
C ALA A 120 5.44 10.48 10.98
N ALA A 121 5.12 11.78 11.08
CA ALA A 121 5.02 12.48 12.36
C ALA A 121 3.75 12.17 13.16
N ASP A 122 2.67 11.69 12.53
CA ASP A 122 1.38 11.38 13.18
C ASP A 122 1.40 9.95 13.75
N ALA A 123 2.01 9.81 14.93
CA ALA A 123 2.36 8.51 15.53
C ALA A 123 1.15 7.74 16.08
N ASN A 124 0.02 8.41 16.33
CA ASN A 124 -1.24 7.77 16.70
C ASN A 124 -2.26 7.70 15.56
N GLY A 125 -1.94 8.22 14.37
CA GLY A 125 -2.87 8.22 13.23
C GLY A 125 -4.07 9.15 13.43
N SER A 126 -3.93 10.19 14.24
CA SER A 126 -5.00 11.16 14.53
C SER A 126 -5.33 12.10 13.37
N GLY A 127 -4.42 12.22 12.40
CA GLY A 127 -4.48 13.23 11.34
C GLY A 127 -4.05 14.62 11.80
N THR A 128 -3.38 14.74 12.95
CA THR A 128 -2.82 15.99 13.47
C THR A 128 -1.44 15.75 14.05
N ILE A 129 -0.53 16.72 13.92
CA ILE A 129 0.83 16.61 14.46
C ILE A 129 0.92 17.45 15.73
N THR A 130 1.09 16.78 16.86
CA THR A 130 1.03 17.39 18.19
C THR A 130 2.18 16.90 19.08
N THR A 131 2.27 17.48 20.28
CA THR A 131 3.22 17.01 21.28
C THR A 131 2.91 15.60 21.77
N PHE A 132 1.68 15.09 21.57
CA PHE A 132 1.34 13.72 21.91
C PHE A 132 2.09 12.70 21.03
N ASP A 133 2.29 13.01 19.74
CA ASP A 133 3.07 12.17 18.83
C ASP A 133 4.52 12.05 19.29
N ILE A 134 5.11 13.16 19.74
CA ILE A 134 6.45 13.18 20.35
C ILE A 134 6.51 12.26 21.58
N VAL A 135 5.46 12.28 22.43
CA VAL A 135 5.39 11.41 23.61
C VAL A 135 5.38 9.93 23.19
N LEU A 136 4.62 9.56 22.17
CA LEU A 136 4.56 8.19 21.68
C LEU A 136 5.90 7.72 21.09
N ILE A 137 6.51 8.54 20.24
CA ILE A 137 7.85 8.26 19.67
C ILE A 137 8.89 8.11 20.78
N ARG A 138 8.87 8.99 21.79
CA ARG A 138 9.79 8.89 22.93
C ARG A 138 9.56 7.64 23.76
N ARG A 139 8.30 7.23 23.98
CA ARG A 139 7.98 5.98 24.68
C ARG A 139 8.54 4.77 23.94
N LEU A 140 8.46 4.78 22.61
CA LEU A 140 9.04 3.74 21.76
C LEU A 140 10.57 3.69 21.91
N ILE A 141 11.25 4.84 21.77
CA ILE A 141 12.72 4.96 21.88
C ILE A 141 13.22 4.49 23.25
N LEU A 142 12.47 4.80 24.32
CA LEU A 142 12.82 4.42 25.69
C LEU A 142 12.44 2.98 26.04
N GLY A 143 11.81 2.22 25.14
CA GLY A 143 11.32 0.86 25.40
C GLY A 143 10.17 0.79 26.41
N ILE A 144 9.53 1.93 26.72
CA ILE A 144 8.32 1.99 27.56
C ILE A 144 7.13 1.42 26.79
N SER A 145 7.16 1.51 25.46
CA SER A 145 6.21 0.88 24.56
C SER A 145 7.00 0.18 23.46
N GLN A 146 6.56 -1.01 23.05
CA GLN A 146 7.25 -1.79 22.02
C GLN A 146 6.74 -1.48 20.61
N GLN A 147 5.55 -0.89 20.51
CA GLN A 147 4.88 -0.55 19.25
C GLN A 147 3.94 0.64 19.47
N PHE A 148 3.48 1.24 18.37
CA PHE A 148 2.37 2.19 18.37
C PHE A 148 1.01 1.44 18.35
N ASP A 149 -0.08 2.16 18.57
CA ASP A 149 -1.44 1.61 18.45
C ASP A 149 -1.89 1.46 16.98
N ILE A 150 -1.07 1.96 16.04
CA ILE A 150 -1.21 1.81 14.59
C ILE A 150 -0.01 1.03 14.03
N PRO A 151 -0.12 0.45 12.82
CA PRO A 151 1.03 -0.15 12.14
C PRO A 151 2.19 0.84 12.01
N HIS A 152 3.41 0.38 12.28
CA HIS A 152 4.61 1.23 12.20
C HIS A 152 5.10 1.51 10.78
N TRP A 153 4.47 0.89 9.78
CA TRP A 153 4.63 1.22 8.36
C TRP A 153 3.28 1.64 7.80
N ARG A 154 3.27 2.75 7.07
CA ARG A 154 2.11 3.21 6.32
C ARG A 154 2.47 3.26 4.84
N PHE A 155 1.65 2.65 4.00
CA PHE A 155 1.87 2.61 2.56
C PHE A 155 1.02 3.68 1.88
N VAL A 156 1.67 4.57 1.13
CA VAL A 156 1.04 5.66 0.40
C VAL A 156 1.24 5.40 -1.08
N ARG A 157 0.19 5.56 -1.88
CA ARG A 157 0.33 5.48 -3.35
C ARG A 157 1.36 6.47 -3.86
N ALA A 158 2.31 6.02 -4.68
CA ALA A 158 3.37 6.86 -5.22
C ALA A 158 2.85 7.92 -6.21
N ASP A 159 1.68 7.65 -6.81
CA ASP A 159 0.98 8.55 -7.73
C ASP A 159 -0.08 9.42 -7.04
N LEU A 160 -0.20 9.36 -5.71
CA LEU A 160 -1.11 10.21 -4.95
C LEU A 160 -0.60 11.65 -4.94
N VAL A 161 -1.39 12.57 -5.51
CA VAL A 161 -1.07 13.99 -5.57
C VAL A 161 -1.61 14.70 -4.33
N PHE A 162 -0.72 15.33 -3.56
CA PHE A 162 -1.07 16.18 -2.43
C PHE A 162 -1.15 17.65 -2.89
N PRO A 163 -2.34 18.29 -2.88
CA PRO A 163 -2.50 19.66 -3.38
C PRO A 163 -1.73 20.70 -2.56
N ASN A 164 -1.67 20.49 -1.24
CA ASN A 164 -0.97 21.34 -0.28
C ASN A 164 -0.75 20.57 1.04
N LEU A 165 0.11 21.11 1.91
CA LEU A 165 0.46 20.49 3.19
C LEU A 165 -0.68 20.52 4.22
N ASP A 166 -1.61 21.48 4.12
CA ASP A 166 -2.74 21.59 5.05
C ASP A 166 -3.79 20.48 4.85
N GLN A 167 -3.80 19.85 3.67
CA GLN A 167 -4.76 18.82 3.29
C GLN A 167 -4.17 17.41 3.21
N VAL A 168 -2.97 17.18 3.76
CA VAL A 168 -2.28 15.88 3.65
C VAL A 168 -3.14 14.73 4.15
N PHE A 169 -3.65 14.82 5.38
CA PHE A 169 -4.46 13.76 5.98
C PHE A 169 -5.85 13.63 5.33
N ALA A 170 -6.44 14.75 4.90
CA ALA A 170 -7.71 14.72 4.16
C ALA A 170 -7.54 14.01 2.80
N THR A 171 -6.45 14.31 2.08
CA THR A 171 -6.12 13.68 0.79
C THR A 171 -5.87 12.20 0.97
N LEU A 172 -5.10 11.82 2.00
CA LEU A 172 -4.78 10.44 2.30
C LEU A 172 -6.01 9.61 2.67
N ASN A 173 -6.93 10.19 3.45
CA ASN A 173 -8.18 9.53 3.83
C ASN A 173 -9.20 9.45 2.67
N ALA A 174 -9.06 10.29 1.65
CA ALA A 174 -9.89 10.29 0.46
C ALA A 174 -9.34 9.39 -0.66
N ASP A 175 -8.15 8.81 -0.52
CA ASP A 175 -7.58 7.87 -1.49
C ASP A 175 -8.46 6.61 -1.56
N PRO A 176 -9.05 6.28 -2.73
CA PRO A 176 -9.99 5.19 -2.83
C PRO A 176 -9.32 3.84 -2.54
N ALA A 177 -9.83 3.13 -1.53
CA ALA A 177 -9.38 1.79 -1.17
C ALA A 177 -9.63 0.78 -2.30
N GLN A 178 -10.74 0.95 -3.03
CA GLN A 178 -11.15 0.09 -4.13
C GLN A 178 -10.92 0.74 -5.49
N PHE A 179 -10.66 -0.08 -6.51
CA PHE A 179 -10.52 0.34 -7.89
C PHE A 179 -11.14 -0.69 -8.84
N LEU A 180 -11.70 -0.22 -9.95
CA LEU A 180 -12.17 -1.07 -11.04
C LEU A 180 -10.96 -1.50 -11.89
N LEU A 181 -10.78 -2.80 -12.09
CA LEU A 181 -9.73 -3.32 -12.97
C LEU A 181 -10.26 -3.48 -14.40
N GLY A 182 -9.77 -2.63 -15.32
CA GLY A 182 -10.14 -2.70 -16.74
C GLY A 182 -9.08 -3.36 -17.61
N ASP A 183 -7.81 -3.04 -17.37
CA ASP A 183 -6.63 -3.49 -18.10
C ASP A 183 -5.47 -3.69 -17.11
N ASP A 184 -4.28 -4.01 -17.61
CA ASP A 184 -3.06 -4.06 -16.80
C ASP A 184 -2.88 -2.77 -15.98
N LEU A 185 -2.60 -2.96 -14.68
CA LEU A 185 -2.50 -1.87 -13.72
C LEU A 185 -1.14 -1.93 -13.02
N THR A 186 -0.33 -0.90 -13.22
CA THR A 186 0.83 -0.64 -12.36
C THR A 186 0.42 0.29 -11.22
N ARG A 187 0.62 -0.14 -9.98
CA ARG A 187 0.32 0.64 -8.77
C ARG A 187 1.51 0.62 -7.82
N ASN A 188 2.24 1.72 -7.73
CA ASN A 188 3.42 1.82 -6.88
C ASN A 188 3.07 2.41 -5.51
N PHE A 189 3.84 2.04 -4.50
CA PHE A 189 3.68 2.54 -3.12
C PHE A 189 4.99 3.03 -2.54
N ILE A 190 4.88 4.02 -1.66
CA ILE A 190 5.94 4.54 -0.82
C ILE A 190 5.63 4.10 0.62
N ALA A 191 6.58 3.40 1.23
CA ALA A 191 6.52 2.97 2.61
C ALA A 191 7.03 4.09 3.52
N VAL A 192 6.13 4.65 4.33
CA VAL A 192 6.41 5.68 5.32
C VAL A 192 6.54 5.02 6.68
N LYS A 193 7.73 5.13 7.29
CA LYS A 193 7.97 4.64 8.64
C LYS A 193 7.40 5.63 9.66
N ILE A 194 6.46 5.17 10.49
CA ILE A 194 5.88 6.01 11.54
C ILE A 194 6.96 6.33 12.58
N GLY A 195 7.12 7.62 12.88
CA GLY A 195 8.13 8.16 13.80
C GLY A 195 9.45 8.55 13.15
N ASP A 196 9.72 8.18 11.90
CA ASP A 196 10.95 8.51 11.17
C ASP A 196 10.69 9.64 10.16
N VAL A 197 10.83 10.89 10.61
CA VAL A 197 10.52 12.08 9.80
C VAL A 197 11.72 12.58 8.99
N ASN A 198 12.92 12.09 9.30
CA ASN A 198 14.11 12.36 8.50
C ASN A 198 14.34 11.32 7.39
N GLY A 199 13.60 10.20 7.40
CA GLY A 199 13.66 9.16 6.37
C GLY A 199 14.91 8.29 6.47
N SER A 200 15.36 8.01 7.69
CA SER A 200 16.56 7.22 7.97
C SER A 200 16.32 5.72 8.14
N ALA A 201 15.07 5.26 8.07
CA ALA A 201 14.75 3.84 8.03
C ALA A 201 15.42 3.16 6.83
N VAL A 202 15.89 1.93 7.04
CA VAL A 202 16.58 1.15 6.01
C VAL A 202 15.78 -0.10 5.63
N ALA A 203 15.97 -0.57 4.40
CA ALA A 203 15.55 -1.92 4.02
C ALA A 203 16.43 -2.94 4.78
N PRO A 204 15.84 -3.96 5.43
CA PRO A 204 16.59 -4.99 6.14
C PRO A 204 17.30 -5.98 5.20
#